data_AF-A0A3L7JVC9-F1
#
_entry.id   AF-A0A3L7JVC9-F1
#
_cell.length_a   1.000
_cell.length_b   1.000
_cell.length_c   1.000
_cell.angle_alpha   90.00
_cell.angle_beta   90.00
_cell.angle_gamma   90.00
#
_symmetry.space_group_name_H-M   'P 1'
#
loop_
_entity.id
_entity.type
_entity.pdbx_description
1 polymer ?
#
loop_
_entity_poly.entity_id
_entity_poly.type
_entity_poly.pdbx_seq_one_letter_code
_entity_poly.pdbx_strand_id
1 'polypeptide(L)'
;MAKSMKRRASLWVYDQISGSYIDSEKDSLKRHYLHFKLEGFCDEPEIYLVANEEGLEWGYTVFKWDNMGVPLPMKKALHFLAWKDLNVLSAEEKIDKIIEEMMKAVNAKKREYRKCKKCENKLHDSQFYNKTHCRKCAKKHLGVYVD
;
A
#
# COMPACT_ATOMS: atom_id res chain seq x y z
N MET A 1 13.16 -18.16 -8.59
CA MET A 1 13.09 -16.69 -8.80
C MET A 1 11.81 -16.17 -8.17
N ALA A 2 11.89 -15.16 -7.30
CA ALA A 2 10.68 -14.52 -6.78
C ALA A 2 9.87 -13.91 -7.93
N LYS A 3 8.57 -14.19 -8.02
CA LYS A 3 7.69 -13.55 -9.02
C LYS A 3 7.76 -12.04 -8.84
N SER A 4 7.83 -11.28 -9.94
CA SER A 4 7.85 -9.81 -9.88
C SER A 4 6.60 -9.29 -9.14
N MET A 5 6.74 -8.16 -8.44
CA MET A 5 5.63 -7.57 -7.68
C MET A 5 4.41 -7.29 -8.58
N LYS A 6 4.65 -6.86 -9.83
CA LYS A 6 3.59 -6.64 -10.81
C LYS A 6 2.81 -7.94 -11.09
N ARG A 7 3.50 -9.05 -11.34
CA ARG A 7 2.85 -10.34 -11.60
C ARG A 7 2.02 -10.81 -10.39
N ARG A 8 2.52 -10.62 -9.17
CA ARG A 8 1.77 -10.94 -7.94
C ARG A 8 0.52 -10.08 -7.80
N ALA A 9 0.64 -8.76 -7.99
CA ALA A 9 -0.48 -7.84 -7.91
C ALA A 9 -1.54 -8.18 -8.98
N SER A 10 -1.13 -8.47 -10.22
CA SER A 10 -2.05 -8.90 -11.27
C SER A 10 -2.81 -10.17 -10.89
N LEU A 11 -2.10 -11.23 -10.48
CA LEU A 11 -2.74 -12.49 -10.07
C LEU A 11 -3.70 -12.28 -8.90
N TRP A 12 -3.33 -11.46 -7.93
CA TRP A 12 -4.19 -11.13 -6.81
C TRP A 12 -5.45 -10.39 -7.26
N VAL A 13 -5.34 -9.40 -8.15
CA VAL A 13 -6.52 -8.68 -8.71
C VAL A 13 -7.46 -9.65 -9.44
N TYR A 14 -6.93 -10.54 -10.28
CA TYR A 14 -7.75 -11.55 -10.95
C TYR A 14 -8.51 -12.43 -9.95
N ASP A 15 -7.83 -12.88 -8.90
CA ASP A 15 -8.44 -13.68 -7.83
C ASP A 15 -9.59 -12.90 -7.15
N GLN A 16 -9.36 -11.62 -6.82
CA GLN A 16 -10.39 -10.80 -6.17
C GLN A 16 -11.59 -10.50 -7.07
N ILE A 17 -11.39 -10.34 -8.38
CA ILE A 17 -12.48 -10.17 -9.35
C ILE A 17 -13.28 -11.48 -9.44
N SER A 18 -12.60 -12.62 -9.58
CA SER A 18 -13.27 -13.91 -9.73
C SER A 18 -13.99 -14.40 -8.47
N GLY A 19 -13.46 -14.10 -7.28
CA GLY A 19 -13.98 -14.61 -6.02
C GLY A 19 -14.80 -13.62 -5.21
N SER A 20 -14.50 -12.32 -5.32
CA SER A 20 -15.14 -11.26 -4.52
C SER A 20 -15.89 -10.22 -5.37
N TYR A 21 -15.89 -10.35 -6.70
CA TYR A 21 -16.60 -9.44 -7.61
C TYR A 21 -16.31 -7.97 -7.35
N ILE A 22 -15.04 -7.64 -7.05
CA ILE A 22 -14.63 -6.29 -6.65
C ILE A 22 -14.88 -5.24 -7.74
N ASP A 23 -15.07 -5.64 -8.99
CA ASP A 23 -15.34 -4.79 -10.15
C ASP A 23 -16.84 -4.58 -10.42
N SER A 24 -17.71 -5.09 -9.53
CA SER A 24 -19.17 -4.95 -9.57
C SER A 24 -19.64 -3.85 -8.62
N GLU A 25 -20.17 -2.76 -9.18
CA GLU A 25 -20.83 -1.70 -8.40
C GLU A 25 -22.00 -2.24 -7.57
N LYS A 26 -22.70 -3.26 -8.05
CA LYS A 26 -23.82 -3.86 -7.32
C LYS A 26 -23.34 -4.60 -6.06
N ASP A 27 -22.19 -5.26 -6.14
CA ASP A 27 -21.62 -6.02 -5.03
C ASP A 27 -20.75 -5.15 -4.10
N SER A 28 -20.33 -3.96 -4.54
CA SER A 28 -19.55 -3.01 -3.73
C SER A 28 -20.24 -2.60 -2.43
N LEU A 29 -21.58 -2.66 -2.38
CA LEU A 29 -22.39 -2.40 -1.18
C LEU A 29 -22.09 -3.36 -0.02
N LYS A 30 -21.52 -4.54 -0.31
CA LYS A 30 -21.04 -5.49 0.71
C LYS A 30 -19.73 -5.04 1.37
N ARG A 31 -19.12 -3.96 0.88
CA ARG A 31 -17.88 -3.34 1.38
C ARG A 31 -16.76 -4.34 1.62
N HIS A 32 -16.30 -4.97 0.54
CA HIS A 32 -15.16 -5.86 0.56
C HIS A 32 -13.90 -5.08 0.94
N TYR A 33 -13.31 -5.42 2.09
CA TYR A 33 -12.06 -4.85 2.57
C TYR A 33 -10.94 -5.86 2.37
N LEU A 34 -10.10 -5.63 1.37
CA LEU A 34 -9.12 -6.61 0.91
C LEU A 34 -7.71 -6.07 1.13
N HIS A 35 -6.78 -6.99 1.43
CA HIS A 35 -5.41 -6.65 1.75
C HIS A 35 -4.44 -7.37 0.81
N PHE A 36 -3.52 -6.61 0.24
CA PHE A 36 -2.43 -7.11 -0.56
C PHE A 36 -1.10 -6.84 0.14
N LYS A 37 -0.43 -7.92 0.55
CA LYS A 37 0.88 -7.86 1.20
C LYS A 37 2.00 -7.79 0.17
N LEU A 38 2.92 -6.83 0.35
CA LEU A 38 4.14 -6.71 -0.46
C LEU A 38 5.20 -7.67 0.09
N GLU A 39 4.94 -8.97 0.05
CA GLU A 39 5.88 -9.97 0.62
C GLU A 39 7.24 -9.90 -0.08
N GLY A 40 8.29 -10.13 0.70
CA GLY A 40 9.67 -9.98 0.25
C GLY A 40 10.13 -8.54 0.06
N PHE A 41 9.33 -7.54 0.44
CA PHE A 41 9.73 -6.12 0.41
C PHE A 41 9.81 -5.52 1.82
N CYS A 42 11.02 -5.31 2.32
CA CYS A 42 11.28 -4.66 3.62
C CYS A 42 10.53 -5.35 4.78
N ASP A 43 9.66 -4.61 5.49
CA ASP A 43 8.77 -5.08 6.56
C ASP A 43 7.43 -5.63 6.02
N GLU A 44 7.36 -5.88 4.71
CA GLU A 44 6.20 -6.42 3.99
C GLU A 44 4.92 -5.61 4.20
N PRO A 45 4.91 -4.31 3.85
CA PRO A 45 3.74 -3.47 4.06
C PRO A 45 2.55 -3.96 3.26
N GLU A 46 1.35 -3.61 3.71
CA GLU A 46 0.09 -3.95 3.06
C GLU A 46 -0.52 -2.73 2.36
N ILE A 47 -1.10 -3.00 1.19
CA ILE A 47 -2.01 -2.09 0.49
C ILE A 47 -3.42 -2.64 0.65
N TYR A 48 -4.36 -1.82 1.08
CA TYR A 48 -5.77 -2.18 1.06
C TYR A 48 -6.41 -1.82 -0.28
N LEU A 49 -7.47 -2.55 -0.62
CA LEU A 49 -8.43 -2.23 -1.67
C LEU A 49 -9.83 -2.31 -1.07
N VAL A 50 -10.65 -1.30 -1.32
CA VAL A 50 -12.05 -1.25 -0.91
C VAL A 50 -12.93 -0.93 -2.09
N ALA A 51 -13.96 -1.75 -2.29
CA ALA A 51 -15.09 -1.36 -3.10
C ALA A 51 -16.10 -0.63 -2.20
N ASN A 52 -16.43 0.62 -2.56
CA ASN A 52 -17.42 1.44 -1.87
C ASN A 52 -18.51 1.92 -2.85
N GLU A 53 -19.42 2.75 -2.39
CA GLU A 53 -20.57 3.23 -3.19
C GLU A 53 -20.14 4.06 -4.41
N GLU A 54 -18.97 4.69 -4.39
CA GLU A 54 -18.51 5.58 -5.45
C GLU A 54 -17.52 4.91 -6.41
N GLY A 55 -16.78 3.90 -5.94
CA GLY A 55 -15.73 3.27 -6.70
C GLY A 55 -14.83 2.32 -5.92
N LEU A 56 -13.61 2.16 -6.44
CA LEU A 56 -12.52 1.43 -5.82
C LEU A 56 -11.52 2.41 -5.19
N GLU A 57 -11.17 2.18 -3.92
CA GLU A 57 -10.16 2.93 -3.19
C GLU A 57 -8.96 2.04 -2.83
N TRP A 58 -7.75 2.53 -3.12
CA TRP A 58 -6.51 1.94 -2.65
C TRP A 58 -5.83 2.82 -1.63
N GLY A 59 -5.23 2.20 -0.62
CA GLY A 59 -4.46 2.91 0.38
C GLY A 59 -3.68 1.98 1.29
N TYR A 60 -3.30 2.47 2.46
CA TYR A 60 -2.64 1.66 3.48
C TYR A 60 -2.98 2.16 4.88
N THR A 61 -2.79 1.30 5.86
CA THR A 61 -2.96 1.64 7.28
C THR A 61 -1.68 2.30 7.78
N VAL A 62 -1.82 3.47 8.40
CA VAL A 62 -0.78 4.14 9.19
C VAL A 62 -1.20 4.14 10.64
N PHE A 63 -0.25 4.03 11.56
CA PHE A 63 -0.53 4.09 12.98
C PHE A 63 -0.14 5.46 13.52
N LYS A 64 -1.12 6.20 14.04
CA LYS A 64 -0.88 7.45 14.75
C LYS A 64 -0.87 7.14 16.24
N TRP A 65 0.22 7.51 16.91
CA TRP A 65 0.29 7.44 18.36
C TRP A 65 -0.57 8.56 18.93
N ASP A 66 -1.61 8.19 19.68
CA ASP A 66 -2.28 9.16 20.53
C ASP A 66 -1.41 9.46 21.77
N ASN A 67 -1.73 10.56 22.47
CA ASN A 67 -1.04 10.93 23.71
C ASN A 67 -1.30 9.92 24.85
N MET A 68 -2.14 8.89 24.64
CA MET A 68 -2.48 7.84 25.59
C MET A 68 -1.65 6.57 25.40
N GLY A 69 -0.71 6.56 24.44
CA GLY A 69 0.22 5.46 24.21
C GLY A 69 -0.38 4.29 23.41
N VAL A 70 -1.59 4.44 22.87
CA VAL A 70 -2.22 3.42 22.03
C VAL A 70 -2.13 3.86 20.57
N PRO A 71 -1.47 3.10 19.69
CA PRO A 71 -1.41 3.43 18.27
C PRO A 71 -2.79 3.23 17.63
N LEU A 72 -3.41 4.32 17.16
CA LEU A 72 -4.66 4.28 16.43
C LEU A 72 -4.40 4.02 14.94
N PRO A 73 -4.97 2.95 14.35
CA PRO A 73 -4.89 2.73 12.92
C PRO A 73 -5.72 3.79 12.20
N MET A 74 -5.08 4.52 11.29
CA MET A 74 -5.70 5.46 10.38
C MET A 74 -5.50 4.97 8.95
N LYS A 75 -6.53 5.12 8.12
CA LYS A 75 -6.44 4.83 6.69
C LYS A 75 -5.87 6.05 5.97
N LYS A 76 -4.90 5.81 5.10
CA LYS A 76 -4.41 6.80 4.15
C LYS A 76 -4.75 6.33 2.75
N ALA A 77 -5.80 6.92 2.17
CA ALA A 77 -6.16 6.73 0.78
C ALA A 77 -5.08 7.33 -0.13
N LEU A 78 -4.77 6.61 -1.22
CA LEU A 78 -3.76 6.99 -2.20
C LEU A 78 -4.37 7.23 -3.57
N HIS A 79 -5.22 6.31 -4.00
CA HIS A 79 -5.81 6.31 -5.34
C HIS A 79 -7.28 5.92 -5.25
N PHE A 80 -8.07 6.45 -6.17
CA PHE A 80 -9.49 6.19 -6.27
C PHE A 80 -9.87 6.05 -7.75
N LEU A 81 -10.74 5.10 -8.06
CA LEU A 81 -11.25 4.83 -9.40
C LEU A 81 -12.76 4.70 -9.34
N ALA A 82 -13.48 5.64 -9.95
CA ALA A 82 -14.93 5.72 -9.85
C ALA A 82 -15.64 4.63 -10.67
N TRP A 83 -16.82 4.18 -10.22
CA TRP A 83 -17.62 3.21 -10.96
C TRP A 83 -18.01 3.71 -12.35
N LYS A 84 -18.35 4.99 -12.48
CA LYS A 84 -18.66 5.62 -13.78
C LYS A 84 -17.53 5.46 -14.80
N ASP A 85 -16.28 5.47 -14.36
CA ASP A 85 -15.11 5.37 -15.22
C ASP A 85 -14.78 3.90 -15.53
N LEU A 86 -15.06 2.99 -14.59
CA LEU A 86 -14.92 1.55 -14.81
C LEU A 86 -16.01 1.00 -15.73
N ASN A 87 -17.26 1.40 -15.53
CA ASN A 87 -18.43 0.81 -16.19
C ASN A 87 -18.49 1.05 -17.69
N VAL A 88 -17.74 2.03 -18.21
CA VAL A 88 -17.62 2.28 -19.66
C VAL A 88 -16.55 1.42 -20.33
N LEU A 89 -15.73 0.70 -19.56
CA LEU A 89 -14.65 -0.14 -20.05
C LEU A 89 -15.13 -1.58 -20.27
N SER A 90 -14.49 -2.27 -21.22
CA SER A 90 -14.63 -3.72 -21.36
C SER A 90 -14.07 -4.45 -20.12
N ALA A 91 -14.42 -5.74 -19.96
CA ALA A 91 -13.95 -6.53 -18.82
C ALA A 91 -12.41 -6.60 -18.76
N GLU A 92 -11.73 -6.75 -19.90
CA GLU A 92 -10.27 -6.78 -19.96
C GLU A 92 -9.66 -5.42 -19.59
N GLU A 93 -10.20 -4.33 -20.13
CA GLU A 93 -9.75 -2.96 -19.81
C GLU A 93 -9.98 -2.59 -18.35
N LYS A 94 -11.09 -3.05 -17.74
CA LYS A 94 -11.34 -2.88 -16.30
C LYS A 94 -10.24 -3.51 -15.47
N ILE A 95 -9.88 -4.77 -15.78
CA ILE A 95 -8.84 -5.50 -15.06
C ILE A 95 -7.50 -4.77 -15.18
N ASP A 96 -7.12 -4.38 -16.40
CA ASP A 96 -5.88 -3.65 -16.64
C ASP A 96 -5.85 -2.32 -15.88
N LYS A 97 -6.97 -1.60 -15.84
CA LYS A 97 -7.09 -0.33 -15.11
C LYS A 97 -6.95 -0.52 -13.60
N ILE A 98 -7.59 -1.54 -13.03
CA ILE A 98 -7.49 -1.89 -11.61
C ILE A 98 -6.04 -2.26 -11.25
N ILE A 99 -5.37 -3.05 -12.10
CA ILE A 99 -3.95 -3.40 -11.92
C ILE A 99 -3.06 -2.16 -12.01
N GLU A 100 -3.32 -1.24 -12.95
CA GLU A 100 -2.58 0.00 -13.10
C GLU A 100 -2.65 0.86 -11.82
N GLU A 101 -3.85 1.09 -11.28
CA GLU A 101 -4.06 1.86 -10.05
C GLU A 101 -3.46 1.16 -8.82
N MET A 102 -3.63 -0.17 -8.72
CA MET A 102 -2.97 -0.98 -7.70
C MET A 102 -1.44 -0.79 -7.72
N MET A 103 -0.84 -0.78 -8.91
CA MET A 103 0.60 -0.57 -9.06
C MET A 103 1.03 0.85 -8.71
N LYS A 104 0.21 1.87 -8.95
CA LYS A 104 0.47 3.24 -8.48
C LYS A 104 0.50 3.29 -6.95
N ALA A 105 -0.46 2.66 -6.28
CA ALA A 105 -0.51 2.57 -4.82
C ALA A 105 0.72 1.81 -4.25
N VAL A 106 1.06 0.66 -4.83
CA VAL A 106 2.27 -0.11 -4.48
C VAL A 106 3.53 0.75 -4.62
N ASN A 107 3.67 1.46 -5.73
CA ASN A 107 4.85 2.30 -5.99
C ASN A 107 4.90 3.51 -5.05
N ALA A 108 3.76 4.13 -4.74
CA ALA A 108 3.67 5.19 -3.74
C ALA A 108 4.14 4.69 -2.37
N LYS A 109 3.69 3.52 -1.92
CA LYS A 109 4.14 2.95 -0.66
C LYS A 109 5.64 2.63 -0.65
N LYS A 110 6.16 2.04 -1.73
CA LYS A 110 7.60 1.75 -1.86
C LYS A 110 8.49 3.00 -1.82
N ARG A 111 7.99 4.17 -2.24
CA ARG A 111 8.73 5.44 -2.19
C ARG A 111 8.94 5.98 -0.77
N GLU A 112 8.13 5.55 0.20
CA GLU A 112 8.33 5.87 1.62
C GLU A 112 9.50 5.10 2.24
N TYR A 113 10.17 4.23 1.48
CA TYR A 113 11.30 3.44 1.95
C TYR A 113 12.58 3.89 1.28
N ARG A 114 13.60 4.16 2.10
CA ARG A 114 14.92 4.59 1.65
C ARG A 114 16.04 3.78 2.30
N LYS A 115 17.18 3.77 1.61
CA LYS A 115 18.39 3.05 2.04
C LYS A 115 19.21 3.95 2.98
N CYS A 116 19.56 3.45 4.16
CA CYS A 116 20.49 4.14 5.05
C CYS A 116 21.89 4.17 4.43
N LYS A 117 22.55 5.34 4.38
CA LYS A 117 23.93 5.45 3.83
C LYS A 117 24.98 4.72 4.67
N LYS A 118 24.67 4.39 5.93
CA LYS A 118 25.62 3.78 6.87
C LYS A 118 25.46 2.26 7.02
N CYS A 119 24.25 1.78 7.31
CA CYS A 119 24.00 0.35 7.47
C CYS A 119 23.41 -0.33 6.24
N GLU A 120 23.14 0.43 5.18
CA GLU A 120 22.60 -0.08 3.93
C GLU A 120 21.22 -0.74 3.99
N ASN A 121 20.60 -0.82 5.17
CA ASN A 121 19.24 -1.33 5.30
C ASN A 121 18.24 -0.36 4.66
N LYS A 122 17.27 -0.93 3.94
CA LYS A 122 16.11 -0.21 3.41
C LYS A 122 15.02 -0.19 4.48
N LEU A 123 14.60 1.00 4.89
CA LEU A 123 13.69 1.22 6.01
C LEU A 123 12.65 2.28 5.64
N HIS A 124 11.51 2.23 6.30
CA HIS A 124 10.48 3.27 6.17
C HIS A 124 11.02 4.64 6.65
N ASP A 125 10.54 5.73 6.04
CA ASP A 125 10.99 7.11 6.29
C ASP A 125 10.89 7.52 7.76
N SER A 126 9.88 7.02 8.48
CA SER A 126 9.70 7.26 9.91
C SER A 126 10.86 6.74 10.77
N GLN A 127 11.61 5.75 10.27
CA GLN A 127 12.78 5.16 10.95
C GLN A 127 14.07 5.97 10.72
N PHE A 128 14.00 7.09 10.01
CA PHE A 128 15.15 7.95 9.78
C PHE A 128 15.20 9.15 10.73
N TYR A 129 16.43 9.52 11.08
CA TYR A 129 16.72 10.76 11.81
C TYR A 129 16.85 11.94 10.84
N ASN A 130 17.58 11.74 9.74
CA ASN A 130 17.76 12.73 8.68
C ASN A 130 17.73 12.05 7.31
N LYS A 131 17.94 12.82 6.22
CA LYS A 131 17.87 12.32 4.84
C LYS A 131 18.84 11.16 4.53
N THR A 132 19.87 10.92 5.34
CA THR A 132 20.95 9.96 5.03
C THR A 132 21.10 8.83 6.05
N HIS A 133 20.72 9.03 7.32
CA HIS A 133 20.98 8.09 8.41
C HIS A 133 19.68 7.66 9.10
N CYS A 134 19.54 6.34 9.33
CA CYS A 134 18.48 5.80 10.17
C CYS A 134 18.69 6.17 11.64
N ARG A 135 17.63 6.18 12.45
CA ARG A 135 17.69 6.54 13.88
C ARG A 135 18.70 5.67 14.64
N LYS A 136 18.75 4.36 14.36
CA LYS A 136 19.74 3.43 14.95
C LYS A 136 21.18 3.82 14.66
N CYS A 137 21.49 4.18 13.41
CA CYS A 137 22.84 4.62 13.03
C CYS A 137 23.19 6.00 13.57
N ALA A 138 22.23 6.93 13.62
CA ALA A 138 22.44 8.25 14.21
C ALA A 138 22.81 8.14 15.70
N LYS A 139 22.09 7.30 16.45
CA LYS A 139 22.42 7.01 17.85
C LYS A 139 23.80 6.39 18.01
N LYS A 140 24.10 5.34 17.23
CA LYS A 140 25.35 4.56 17.37
C LYS A 140 26.60 5.33 16.93
N HIS A 141 26.50 6.15 15.88
CA HIS A 141 27.67 6.72 15.20
C HIS A 141 27.75 8.24 15.24
N LEU A 142 26.64 8.93 15.49
CA LEU A 142 26.59 10.40 15.54
C LEU A 142 26.30 10.92 16.96
N GLY A 143 26.13 10.03 17.95
CA GLY A 143 25.84 10.40 19.33
C GLY A 143 24.47 11.05 19.53
N VAL A 144 23.55 10.89 18.58
CA VAL A 144 22.22 11.53 18.64
C VAL A 144 21.24 10.63 19.38
N TYR A 145 20.76 11.09 20.53
CA TYR A 145 19.67 10.46 21.27
C TYR A 145 18.38 11.20 20.91
N VAL A 146 17.56 10.58 20.06
CA VAL A 146 16.22 11.09 19.74
C VAL A 146 15.24 10.19 20.49
N ASP A 147 14.37 10.79 21.30
CA ASP A 147 13.24 10.12 21.95
C ASP A 147 12.16 9.71 20.94
#